data_AF-A0A3D2G0U4-F1
#
_entry.id   AF-A0A3D2G0U4-F1
#
_cell.length_a   1.000
_cell.length_b   1.000
_cell.length_c   1.000
_cell.angle_alpha   90.00
_cell.angle_beta   90.00
_cell.angle_gamma   90.00
#
_symmetry.space_group_name_H-M   'P 1'
#
loop_
_entity.id
_entity.type
_entity.pdbx_description
1 polymer ?
#
loop_
_entity_poly.entity_id
_entity_poly.type
_entity_poly.pdbx_seq_one_letter_code
_entity_poly.pdbx_strand_id
1 'polypeptide(L)'
;MITIKKAASLTGLSVKAIRLYESRGLLPKPERTDAGYRMYSESDIARLQQIRYFREMKFPLTEIAALLDASTEEVQKAMIRQQAEVDRILEEYKCAQMLLQSLLPEDIDAAALSSAPDVCRPAIVAIDLQNDILEGGALACGRIHLILPQLKKLFARARQMGVPVIYVCDRHYKNDPELQLWNNHMMAGSYGVQIIDEVKPDPADFVVYKNRFNGFVNTTLEKKLRQMQINTVIMTGWRSDVCVAQTAIEAFYRGFRVAVADDGVNSTTEAEHRQGMQLLAINYNFDFYPCETILENLLQQE
;
A
#
# COMPACT_ATOMS: atom_id res chain seq x y z
N MET A 1 24.43 -2.65 23.56
CA MET A 1 23.24 -1.80 23.35
C MET A 1 23.29 -1.15 21.97
N ILE A 2 22.14 -0.85 21.38
CA ILE A 2 22.01 -0.31 20.02
C ILE A 2 21.12 0.94 19.98
N THR A 3 21.25 1.77 18.94
CA THR A 3 20.43 2.99 18.80
C THR A 3 18.98 2.66 18.41
N ILE A 4 18.06 3.60 18.64
CA ILE A 4 16.64 3.47 18.25
C ILE A 4 16.44 3.13 16.76
N LYS A 5 17.31 3.63 15.87
CA LYS A 5 17.24 3.35 14.44
C LYS A 5 17.60 1.89 14.15
N LYS A 6 18.62 1.37 14.82
CA LYS A 6 19.01 -0.05 14.68
C LYS A 6 17.97 -0.97 15.33
N ALA A 7 17.41 -0.58 16.47
CA ALA A 7 16.31 -1.30 17.13
C ALA A 7 15.07 -1.39 16.23
N ALA A 8 14.68 -0.27 15.60
CA ALA A 8 13.60 -0.23 14.61
C ALA A 8 13.85 -1.20 13.44
N SER A 9 15.08 -1.17 12.88
CA SER A 9 15.47 -2.08 11.80
C SER A 9 15.43 -3.56 12.20
N LEU A 10 15.86 -3.93 13.42
CA LEU A 10 15.87 -5.33 13.86
C LEU A 10 14.49 -5.87 14.24
N THR A 11 13.59 -5.00 14.72
CA THR A 11 12.26 -5.40 15.19
C THR A 11 11.18 -5.29 14.10
N GLY A 12 11.46 -4.55 13.02
CA GLY A 12 10.48 -4.17 12.00
C GLY A 12 9.49 -3.10 12.47
N LEU A 13 9.71 -2.50 13.65
CA LEU A 13 8.87 -1.44 14.19
C LEU A 13 9.37 -0.07 13.74
N SER A 14 8.45 0.88 13.52
CA SER A 14 8.85 2.26 13.29
C SER A 14 9.46 2.89 14.55
N VAL A 15 10.37 3.84 14.36
CA VAL A 15 10.92 4.66 15.46
C VAL A 15 9.79 5.35 16.27
N LYS A 16 8.69 5.72 15.58
CA LYS A 16 7.50 6.31 16.21
C LYS A 16 6.78 5.30 17.12
N ALA A 17 6.66 4.04 16.69
CA ALA A 17 6.06 2.97 17.49
C ALA A 17 6.89 2.67 18.74
N ILE A 18 8.21 2.57 18.62
CA ILE A 18 9.10 2.35 19.77
C ILE A 18 8.95 3.49 20.80
N ARG A 19 8.94 4.76 20.35
CA ARG A 19 8.70 5.92 21.23
C ARG A 19 7.31 5.90 21.87
N LEU A 20 6.30 5.41 21.16
CA LEU A 20 4.95 5.25 21.70
C LEU A 20 4.91 4.18 22.79
N TYR A 21 5.61 3.06 22.60
CA TYR A 21 5.68 1.99 23.58
C TYR A 21 6.44 2.44 24.84
N GLU A 22 7.52 3.20 24.68
CA GLU A 22 8.17 3.89 25.80
C GLU A 22 7.21 4.82 26.55
N SER A 23 6.50 5.71 25.85
CA SER A 23 5.62 6.70 26.50
C SER A 23 4.42 6.06 27.20
N ARG A 24 4.05 4.85 26.77
CA ARG A 24 2.99 4.03 27.37
C ARG A 24 3.50 3.05 28.43
N GLY A 25 4.81 3.03 28.72
CA GLY A 25 5.41 2.19 29.75
C GLY A 25 5.57 0.71 29.37
N LEU A 26 5.45 0.35 28.09
CA LEU A 26 5.64 -1.03 27.62
C LEU A 26 7.13 -1.41 27.53
N LEU A 27 8.03 -0.44 27.62
CA LEU A 27 9.46 -0.63 27.68
C LEU A 27 10.03 0.07 28.92
N PRO A 28 11.13 -0.44 29.50
CA PRO A 28 11.89 0.31 30.48
C PRO A 28 12.40 1.62 29.86
N LYS A 29 12.70 2.61 30.71
CA LYS A 29 13.30 3.87 30.23
C LYS A 29 14.69 3.55 29.64
N PRO A 30 14.94 3.85 28.36
CA PRO A 30 16.20 3.49 27.73
C PRO A 30 17.34 4.32 28.30
N GLU A 31 18.50 3.69 28.44
CA GLU A 31 19.75 4.38 28.74
C GLU A 31 20.10 5.37 27.63
N ARG A 32 20.92 6.37 27.97
CA ARG A 32 21.34 7.39 27.02
C ARG A 32 22.86 7.49 26.97
N THR A 33 23.39 7.72 25.77
CA THR A 33 24.79 8.12 25.62
C THR A 33 25.01 9.54 26.17
N ASP A 34 26.27 9.93 26.36
CA ASP A 34 26.64 11.30 26.77
C ASP A 34 26.11 12.37 25.79
N ALA A 35 26.01 12.02 24.50
CA ALA A 35 25.40 12.85 23.46
C ALA A 35 23.85 12.81 23.44
N GLY A 36 23.21 12.13 24.39
CA GLY A 36 21.76 12.09 24.59
C GLY A 36 20.98 11.07 23.74
N TYR A 37 21.66 10.17 23.02
CA TYR A 37 21.00 9.17 22.17
C TYR A 37 20.46 8.00 23.01
N ARG A 38 19.21 7.59 22.75
CA ARG A 38 18.59 6.41 23.37
C ARG A 38 19.26 5.12 22.91
N MET A 39 19.55 4.26 23.87
CA MET A 39 20.21 2.97 23.70
C MET A 39 19.28 1.85 24.19
N TYR A 40 19.23 0.77 23.42
CA TYR A 40 18.38 -0.40 23.67
C TYR A 40 19.26 -1.63 23.83
N SER A 41 19.00 -2.39 24.88
CA SER A 41 19.61 -3.68 25.16
C SER A 41 19.00 -4.79 24.29
N GLU A 42 19.59 -5.98 24.31
CA GLU A 42 19.01 -7.14 23.63
C GLU A 42 17.66 -7.56 24.22
N SER A 43 17.47 -7.40 25.54
CA SER A 43 16.18 -7.65 26.18
C SER A 43 15.10 -6.66 25.76
N ASP A 44 15.45 -5.39 25.50
CA ASP A 44 14.51 -4.42 24.92
C ASP A 44 14.08 -4.84 23.52
N ILE A 45 14.99 -5.41 22.72
CA ILE A 45 14.68 -5.92 21.38
C ILE A 45 13.74 -7.12 21.45
N ALA A 46 14.02 -8.09 22.34
CA ALA A 46 13.12 -9.22 22.56
C ALA A 46 11.72 -8.76 23.00
N ARG A 47 11.66 -7.79 23.93
CA ARG A 47 10.39 -7.22 24.39
C ARG A 47 9.64 -6.49 23.28
N LEU A 48 10.34 -5.74 22.44
CA LEU A 48 9.76 -5.10 21.26
C LEU A 48 9.19 -6.12 20.26
N GLN A 49 9.86 -7.26 20.07
CA GLN A 49 9.35 -8.35 19.24
C GLN A 49 8.09 -8.98 19.85
N GLN A 50 8.06 -9.20 21.17
CA GLN A 50 6.84 -9.68 21.85
C GLN A 50 5.67 -8.71 21.68
N ILE A 51 5.90 -7.41 21.86
CA ILE A 51 4.86 -6.38 21.62
C ILE A 51 4.33 -6.48 20.19
N ARG A 52 5.22 -6.64 19.20
CA ARG A 52 4.83 -6.81 17.81
C ARG A 52 3.94 -8.04 17.61
N TYR A 53 4.33 -9.20 18.13
CA TYR A 53 3.54 -10.43 18.02
C TYR A 53 2.14 -10.27 18.63
N PHE A 54 2.02 -9.72 19.84
CA PHE A 54 0.71 -9.48 20.43
C PHE A 54 -0.13 -8.47 19.65
N ARG A 55 0.49 -7.45 19.03
CA ARG A 55 -0.21 -6.51 18.16
C ARG A 55 -0.70 -7.15 16.86
N GLU A 56 0.08 -8.05 16.28
CA GLU A 56 -0.32 -8.83 15.10
C GLU A 56 -1.56 -9.70 15.42
N MET A 57 -1.58 -10.32 16.60
CA MET A 57 -2.73 -11.07 17.14
C MET A 57 -3.88 -10.18 17.65
N LYS A 58 -3.84 -8.87 17.39
CA LYS A 58 -4.88 -7.89 17.72
C LYS A 58 -5.12 -7.62 19.21
N PHE A 59 -4.18 -7.96 20.09
CA PHE A 59 -4.30 -7.56 21.49
C PHE A 59 -4.24 -6.03 21.65
N PRO A 60 -5.07 -5.45 22.54
CA PRO A 60 -5.01 -4.04 22.86
C PRO A 60 -3.74 -3.72 23.65
N LEU A 61 -3.15 -2.54 23.43
CA LEU A 61 -1.89 -2.14 24.09
C LEU A 61 -1.95 -2.19 25.62
N THR A 62 -3.13 -1.98 26.21
CA THR A 62 -3.37 -2.08 27.65
C THR A 62 -3.20 -3.50 28.17
N GLU A 63 -3.65 -4.51 27.42
CA GLU A 63 -3.49 -5.92 27.80
C GLU A 63 -2.07 -6.41 27.53
N ILE A 64 -1.46 -5.95 26.42
CA ILE A 64 -0.06 -6.26 26.11
C ILE A 64 0.86 -5.88 27.27
N ALA A 65 0.67 -4.70 27.87
CA ALA A 65 1.48 -4.28 29.01
C ALA A 65 1.45 -5.29 30.17
N ALA A 66 0.29 -5.88 30.46
CA ALA A 66 0.16 -6.92 31.49
C ALA A 66 0.81 -8.24 31.03
N LEU A 67 0.66 -8.62 29.77
CA LEU A 67 1.16 -9.88 29.23
C LEU A 67 2.68 -9.94 29.11
N LEU A 68 3.35 -8.80 28.91
CA LEU A 68 4.81 -8.77 28.79
C LEU A 68 5.52 -9.18 30.08
N ASP A 69 4.87 -9.02 31.23
CA ASP A 69 5.41 -9.33 32.56
C ASP A 69 4.66 -10.49 33.23
N ALA A 70 3.78 -11.17 32.50
CA ALA A 70 2.96 -12.27 32.99
C ALA A 70 3.71 -13.61 32.97
N SER A 71 3.25 -14.55 33.79
CA SER A 71 3.73 -15.93 33.75
C SER A 71 3.35 -16.62 32.43
N THR A 72 4.07 -17.68 32.07
CA THR A 72 3.77 -18.47 30.87
C THR A 72 2.32 -18.98 30.84
N GLU A 73 1.78 -19.38 31.99
CA GLU A 73 0.41 -19.86 32.12
C GLU A 73 -0.63 -18.75 31.84
N GLU A 74 -0.38 -17.53 32.33
CA GLU A 74 -1.24 -16.38 32.07
C GLU A 74 -1.22 -15.97 30.59
N VAL A 75 -0.04 -15.99 29.96
CA VAL A 75 0.09 -15.75 28.52
C VAL A 75 -0.68 -16.81 27.73
N GLN A 76 -0.54 -18.09 28.07
CA GLN A 76 -1.28 -19.17 27.41
C GLN A 76 -2.80 -19.00 27.55
N LYS A 77 -3.29 -18.64 28.74
CA LYS A 77 -4.72 -18.33 28.96
C LYS A 77 -5.17 -17.17 28.07
N ALA A 78 -4.37 -16.11 27.95
CA ALA A 78 -4.69 -15.00 27.08
C ALA A 78 -4.72 -15.42 25.60
N MET A 79 -3.80 -16.28 25.14
CA MET A 79 -3.81 -16.81 23.78
C MET A 79 -5.07 -17.64 23.50
N ILE A 80 -5.47 -18.50 24.44
CA ILE A 80 -6.70 -19.31 24.32
C ILE A 80 -7.94 -18.40 24.21
N ARG A 81 -8.02 -17.35 25.04
CA ARG A 81 -9.13 -16.38 24.95
C ARG A 81 -9.16 -15.67 23.60
N GLN A 82 -8.00 -15.25 23.11
CA GLN A 82 -7.91 -14.57 21.82
C GLN A 82 -8.25 -15.50 20.65
N GLN A 83 -7.83 -16.76 20.71
CA GLN A 83 -8.22 -17.77 19.73
C GLN A 83 -9.74 -17.96 19.72
N ALA A 84 -10.36 -18.09 20.90
CA ALA A 84 -11.81 -18.23 20.99
C ALA A 84 -12.56 -17.00 20.44
N GLU A 85 -12.03 -15.79 20.63
CA GLU A 85 -12.59 -14.57 20.06
C GLU A 85 -12.47 -14.56 18.53
N VAL A 86 -11.33 -14.97 17.98
CA VAL A 86 -11.15 -15.11 16.53
C VAL A 86 -12.14 -16.15 15.97
N ASP A 87 -12.29 -17.30 16.62
CA ASP A 87 -13.21 -18.35 16.19
C ASP A 87 -14.67 -17.85 16.23
N ARG A 88 -15.03 -17.07 17.26
CA ARG A 88 -16.35 -16.43 17.37
C ARG A 88 -16.62 -15.47 16.21
N ILE A 89 -15.65 -14.62 15.88
CA ILE A 89 -15.76 -13.67 14.77
C ILE A 89 -15.88 -14.42 13.43
N LEU A 90 -15.09 -15.49 13.23
CA LEU A 90 -15.19 -16.32 12.03
C LEU A 90 -16.58 -16.96 11.90
N GLU A 91 -17.15 -17.44 13.01
CA GLU A 91 -18.49 -18.02 12.99
C GLU A 91 -19.57 -16.99 12.72
N GLU A 92 -19.44 -15.77 13.25
CA GLU A 92 -20.30 -14.64 12.92
C GLU A 92 -20.26 -14.32 11.42
N TYR A 93 -19.07 -14.28 10.81
CA TYR A 93 -18.92 -14.07 9.37
C TYR A 93 -19.50 -15.23 8.55
N LYS A 94 -19.35 -16.48 8.98
CA LYS A 94 -20.02 -17.62 8.32
C LYS A 94 -21.54 -17.51 8.38
N CYS A 95 -22.10 -17.15 9.54
CA CYS A 95 -23.54 -16.94 9.67
C CYS A 95 -24.02 -15.82 8.74
N ALA A 96 -23.30 -14.70 8.69
CA ALA A 96 -23.60 -13.60 7.77
C ALA A 96 -23.51 -14.06 6.31
N GLN A 97 -22.52 -14.88 5.97
CA GLN A 97 -22.35 -15.46 4.64
C GLN A 97 -23.52 -16.38 4.26
N MET A 98 -23.99 -17.23 5.18
CA MET A 98 -25.16 -18.09 4.95
C MET A 98 -26.44 -17.26 4.71
N LEU A 99 -26.63 -16.19 5.50
CA LEU A 99 -27.76 -15.28 5.30
C LEU A 99 -27.68 -14.58 3.93
N LEU A 100 -26.50 -14.06 3.57
CA LEU A 100 -26.26 -13.47 2.26
C LEU A 100 -26.58 -14.46 1.13
N GLN A 101 -26.12 -15.71 1.23
CA GLN A 101 -26.43 -16.76 0.26
C GLN A 101 -27.93 -17.03 0.16
N SER A 102 -28.67 -17.03 1.28
CA SER A 102 -30.12 -17.26 1.28
C SER A 102 -30.94 -16.11 0.67
N LEU A 103 -30.38 -14.90 0.61
CA LEU A 103 -31.02 -13.71 0.03
C LEU A 103 -30.68 -13.53 -1.46
N LEU A 104 -29.72 -14.29 -1.99
CA LEU A 104 -29.37 -14.29 -3.41
C LEU A 104 -30.31 -15.26 -4.16
N PRO A 105 -30.86 -14.88 -5.34
CA PRO A 105 -31.67 -15.77 -6.16
C PRO A 105 -30.90 -17.04 -6.56
N GLU A 106 -31.57 -18.20 -6.58
CA GLU A 106 -30.99 -19.51 -6.98
C GLU A 106 -30.41 -19.51 -8.41
N ASP A 107 -30.92 -18.61 -9.24
CA ASP A 107 -30.57 -18.37 -10.64
C ASP A 107 -29.41 -17.36 -10.83
N ILE A 108 -28.89 -16.78 -9.74
CA ILE A 108 -27.54 -16.21 -9.73
C ILE A 108 -26.59 -17.33 -9.31
N ASP A 109 -25.81 -17.84 -10.26
CA ASP A 109 -24.75 -18.79 -9.96
C ASP A 109 -23.63 -18.11 -9.16
N ALA A 110 -23.85 -18.00 -7.84
CA ALA A 110 -22.89 -17.47 -6.88
C ALA A 110 -21.61 -18.33 -6.87
N ALA A 111 -21.68 -19.60 -7.27
CA ALA A 111 -20.52 -20.45 -7.50
C ALA A 111 -19.80 -20.04 -8.80
N ALA A 112 -20.45 -19.74 -9.93
CA ALA A 112 -19.75 -19.21 -11.12
C ALA A 112 -19.06 -17.85 -10.87
N LEU A 113 -19.57 -17.04 -9.93
CA LEU A 113 -18.92 -15.81 -9.47
C LEU A 113 -17.82 -16.03 -8.41
N SER A 114 -17.83 -17.16 -7.70
CA SER A 114 -16.91 -17.50 -6.59
C SER A 114 -15.93 -18.64 -6.90
N SER A 115 -16.12 -19.38 -8.01
CA SER A 115 -15.41 -20.61 -8.39
C SER A 115 -14.93 -20.60 -9.83
N ALA A 116 -14.87 -19.42 -10.47
CA ALA A 116 -13.82 -19.21 -11.45
C ALA A 116 -12.49 -19.63 -10.78
N PRO A 117 -11.52 -20.21 -11.51
CA PRO A 117 -10.15 -20.29 -11.01
C PRO A 117 -9.77 -18.93 -10.42
N ASP A 118 -8.77 -18.83 -9.53
CA ASP A 118 -8.21 -17.54 -9.11
C ASP A 118 -7.49 -16.87 -10.31
N VAL A 119 -8.28 -16.57 -11.35
CA VAL A 119 -7.88 -16.07 -12.63
C VAL A 119 -7.42 -14.65 -12.36
N CYS A 120 -6.18 -14.38 -12.71
CA CYS A 120 -5.60 -13.08 -12.57
C CYS A 120 -6.37 -12.12 -13.49
N ARG A 121 -7.06 -11.15 -12.88
CA ARG A 121 -7.75 -10.06 -13.56
C ARG A 121 -7.03 -8.77 -13.22
N PRO A 122 -5.93 -8.46 -13.94
CA PRO A 122 -5.12 -7.31 -13.63
C PRO A 122 -5.75 -6.01 -14.17
N ALA A 123 -5.45 -4.90 -13.51
CA ALA A 123 -5.55 -3.57 -14.11
C ALA A 123 -4.28 -2.76 -13.83
N ILE A 124 -3.89 -1.94 -14.79
CA ILE A 124 -2.81 -0.96 -14.59
C ILE A 124 -3.36 0.22 -13.81
N VAL A 125 -2.64 0.60 -12.76
CA VAL A 125 -2.89 1.82 -11.99
C VAL A 125 -1.74 2.80 -12.26
N ALA A 126 -2.03 3.83 -13.04
CA ALA A 126 -1.08 4.84 -13.51
C ALA A 126 -1.13 6.09 -12.63
N ILE A 127 -0.16 6.22 -11.72
CA ILE A 127 -0.14 7.26 -10.69
C ILE A 127 0.55 8.53 -11.21
N ASP A 128 -0.15 9.66 -11.12
CA ASP A 128 0.35 11.05 -11.26
C ASP A 128 1.25 11.31 -12.49
N LEU A 129 0.92 10.73 -13.65
CA LEU A 129 1.61 10.98 -14.92
C LEU A 129 1.14 12.30 -15.57
N GLN A 130 1.38 13.42 -14.91
CA GLN A 130 0.82 14.73 -15.27
C GLN A 130 1.89 15.77 -15.58
N ASN A 131 1.56 16.75 -16.42
CA ASN A 131 2.50 17.71 -17.01
C ASN A 131 3.28 18.54 -15.98
N ASP A 132 2.77 18.74 -14.76
CA ASP A 132 3.51 19.45 -13.72
C ASP A 132 4.80 18.74 -13.28
N ILE A 133 4.98 17.46 -13.61
CA ILE A 133 6.24 16.74 -13.36
C ILE A 133 7.26 16.88 -14.49
N LEU A 134 6.87 17.44 -15.65
CA LEU A 134 7.77 17.71 -16.77
C LEU A 134 8.56 19.01 -16.55
N GLU A 135 9.54 19.26 -17.40
CA GLU A 135 10.31 20.50 -17.41
C GLU A 135 9.39 21.73 -17.47
N GLY A 136 9.63 22.69 -16.56
CA GLY A 136 8.81 23.90 -16.45
C GLY A 136 7.52 23.75 -15.64
N GLY A 137 7.18 22.53 -15.20
CA GLY A 137 6.08 22.25 -14.27
C GLY A 137 6.41 22.52 -12.81
N ALA A 138 5.38 22.61 -11.95
CA ALA A 138 5.54 22.91 -10.52
C ALA A 138 6.32 21.84 -9.73
N LEU A 139 6.36 20.60 -10.24
CA LEU A 139 7.00 19.42 -9.65
C LEU A 139 8.04 18.81 -10.61
N ALA A 140 8.64 19.63 -11.48
CA ALA A 140 9.54 19.20 -12.53
C ALA A 140 10.61 18.19 -12.06
N CYS A 141 10.67 17.04 -12.73
CA CYS A 141 11.58 15.95 -12.41
C CYS A 141 12.02 15.22 -13.68
N GLY A 142 13.26 15.47 -14.13
CA GLY A 142 13.79 14.85 -15.35
C GLY A 142 13.89 13.31 -15.32
N ARG A 143 13.78 12.68 -14.15
CA ARG A 143 13.76 11.21 -14.03
C ARG A 143 12.48 10.58 -14.57
N ILE A 144 11.42 11.36 -14.78
CA ILE A 144 10.19 10.85 -15.41
C ILE A 144 10.45 10.31 -16.82
N HIS A 145 11.39 10.91 -17.55
CA HIS A 145 11.78 10.48 -18.90
C HIS A 145 12.37 9.07 -18.95
N LEU A 146 12.83 8.54 -17.83
CA LEU A 146 13.36 7.17 -17.74
C LEU A 146 12.26 6.12 -17.83
N ILE A 147 11.02 6.44 -17.45
CA ILE A 147 9.91 5.46 -17.39
C ILE A 147 8.88 5.65 -18.51
N LEU A 148 8.68 6.88 -19.02
CA LEU A 148 7.66 7.16 -20.04
C LEU A 148 7.73 6.25 -21.28
N PRO A 149 8.91 5.92 -21.86
CA PRO A 149 8.96 5.02 -23.00
C PRO A 149 8.47 3.61 -22.70
N GLN A 150 8.72 3.10 -21.48
CA GLN A 150 8.28 1.76 -21.07
C GLN A 150 6.79 1.75 -20.73
N LEU A 151 6.31 2.78 -20.04
CA LEU A 151 4.88 2.96 -19.77
C LEU A 151 4.05 3.03 -21.05
N LYS A 152 4.52 3.77 -22.06
CA LYS A 152 3.84 3.84 -23.36
C LYS A 152 3.68 2.46 -24.00
N LYS A 153 4.73 1.62 -23.97
CA LYS A 153 4.67 0.25 -24.49
C LYS A 153 3.74 -0.63 -23.67
N LEU A 154 3.88 -0.58 -22.34
CA LEU A 154 3.06 -1.37 -21.42
C LEU A 154 1.57 -1.02 -21.55
N PHE A 155 1.21 0.26 -21.64
CA PHE A 155 -0.19 0.69 -21.75
C PHE A 155 -0.77 0.26 -23.10
N ALA A 156 -0.02 0.43 -24.19
CA ALA A 156 -0.45 -0.08 -25.50
C ALA A 156 -0.66 -1.60 -25.49
N ARG A 157 0.25 -2.34 -24.85
CA ARG A 157 0.14 -3.80 -24.72
C ARG A 157 -1.04 -4.22 -23.85
N ALA A 158 -1.24 -3.56 -22.72
CA ALA A 158 -2.37 -3.81 -21.82
C ALA A 158 -3.70 -3.66 -22.57
N ARG A 159 -3.87 -2.57 -23.33
CA ARG A 159 -5.07 -2.33 -24.14
C ARG A 159 -5.28 -3.41 -25.20
N GLN A 160 -4.21 -3.87 -25.88
CA GLN A 160 -4.30 -4.99 -26.84
C GLN A 160 -4.75 -6.30 -26.17
N MET A 161 -4.40 -6.50 -24.90
CA MET A 161 -4.76 -7.69 -24.12
C MET A 161 -6.07 -7.52 -23.35
N GLY A 162 -6.77 -6.39 -23.50
CA GLY A 162 -8.00 -6.08 -22.76
C GLY A 162 -7.78 -5.78 -21.27
N VAL A 163 -6.55 -5.55 -20.84
CA VAL A 163 -6.20 -5.16 -19.46
C VAL A 163 -6.47 -3.66 -19.30
N PRO A 164 -7.36 -3.23 -18.38
CA PRO A 164 -7.72 -1.83 -18.22
C PRO A 164 -6.54 -0.97 -17.74
N VAL A 165 -6.45 0.26 -18.25
CA VAL A 165 -5.56 1.31 -17.72
C VAL A 165 -6.40 2.33 -16.95
N ILE A 166 -6.07 2.53 -15.67
CA ILE A 166 -6.73 3.48 -14.78
C ILE A 166 -5.70 4.51 -14.33
N TYR A 167 -5.88 5.74 -14.79
CA TYR A 167 -5.10 6.90 -14.39
C TYR A 167 -5.61 7.41 -13.05
N VAL A 168 -4.72 7.52 -12.07
CA VAL A 168 -5.03 8.12 -10.78
C VAL A 168 -4.20 9.39 -10.68
N CYS A 169 -4.87 10.51 -10.88
CA CYS A 169 -4.25 11.82 -11.06
C CYS A 169 -4.50 12.71 -9.87
N ASP A 170 -3.44 13.31 -9.36
CA ASP A 170 -3.54 14.38 -8.39
C ASP A 170 -4.25 15.60 -8.98
N ARG A 171 -5.09 16.24 -8.19
CA ARG A 171 -5.83 17.42 -8.60
C ARG A 171 -6.22 18.25 -7.40
N HIS A 172 -5.76 19.49 -7.42
CA HIS A 172 -6.02 20.44 -6.37
C HIS A 172 -6.94 21.58 -6.77
N TYR A 173 -7.78 21.99 -5.82
CA TYR A 173 -8.56 23.22 -5.90
C TYR A 173 -7.96 24.28 -4.98
N LYS A 174 -8.31 25.55 -5.24
CA LYS A 174 -7.89 26.66 -4.40
C LYS A 174 -8.28 26.39 -2.94
N ASN A 175 -7.34 26.60 -2.02
CA ASN A 175 -7.45 26.35 -0.58
C ASN A 175 -7.41 24.88 -0.14
N ASP A 176 -7.06 23.93 -1.01
CA ASP A 176 -6.77 22.58 -0.56
C ASP A 176 -5.67 22.60 0.52
N PRO A 177 -5.86 21.94 1.69
CA PRO A 177 -4.91 22.03 2.80
C PRO A 177 -3.48 21.61 2.45
N GLU A 178 -3.33 20.71 1.48
CA GLU A 178 -2.03 20.21 1.01
C GLU A 178 -1.19 21.28 0.32
N LEU A 179 -1.82 22.26 -0.33
CA LEU A 179 -1.13 23.37 -1.01
C LEU A 179 -0.37 24.27 -0.03
N GLN A 180 -0.75 24.30 1.26
CA GLN A 180 -0.01 25.03 2.30
C GLN A 180 1.34 24.38 2.63
N LEU A 181 1.51 23.09 2.29
CA LEU A 181 2.74 22.34 2.52
C LEU A 181 3.62 22.32 1.26
N TRP A 182 3.01 22.20 0.08
CA TRP A 182 3.72 21.90 -1.17
C TRP A 182 3.57 22.96 -2.27
N ASN A 183 3.01 24.12 -1.95
CA ASN A 183 2.66 25.18 -2.91
C ASN A 183 1.67 24.71 -3.99
N ASN A 184 1.31 25.60 -4.92
CA ASN A 184 0.41 25.28 -6.02
C ASN A 184 1.07 24.27 -6.98
N HIS A 185 0.39 23.15 -7.18
CA HIS A 185 0.71 22.09 -8.14
C HIS A 185 -0.57 21.36 -8.51
N MET A 186 -0.59 20.73 -9.70
CA MET A 186 -1.69 19.91 -10.19
C MET A 186 -3.04 20.64 -10.12
N MET A 187 -3.03 21.96 -10.36
CA MET A 187 -4.18 22.82 -10.15
C MET A 187 -5.27 22.52 -11.17
N ALA A 188 -6.50 22.31 -10.71
CA ALA A 188 -7.65 22.05 -11.56
C ALA A 188 -7.81 23.15 -12.63
N GLY A 189 -7.92 22.74 -13.90
CA GLY A 189 -8.02 23.65 -15.04
C GLY A 189 -6.69 24.19 -15.58
N SER A 190 -5.56 23.85 -14.96
CA SER A 190 -4.23 24.23 -15.46
C SER A 190 -3.72 23.29 -16.56
N TYR A 191 -2.62 23.67 -17.22
CA TYR A 191 -1.86 22.75 -18.06
C TYR A 191 -1.20 21.62 -17.23
N GLY A 192 -0.71 21.96 -16.04
CA GLY A 192 0.04 21.06 -15.17
C GLY A 192 -0.75 19.83 -14.71
N VAL A 193 -2.07 19.97 -14.52
CA VAL A 193 -2.95 18.85 -14.11
C VAL A 193 -3.30 17.89 -15.27
N GLN A 194 -2.98 18.25 -16.51
CA GLN A 194 -3.26 17.37 -17.65
C GLN A 194 -2.27 16.21 -17.69
N ILE A 195 -2.72 15.05 -18.17
CA ILE A 195 -1.89 13.86 -18.32
C ILE A 195 -0.89 14.10 -19.46
N ILE A 196 0.34 13.61 -19.27
CA ILE A 196 1.45 13.70 -20.22
C ILE A 196 1.04 13.08 -21.57
N ASP A 197 1.29 13.80 -22.67
CA ASP A 197 0.84 13.41 -24.00
C ASP A 197 1.42 12.05 -24.47
N GLU A 198 2.65 11.70 -24.09
CA GLU A 198 3.30 10.42 -24.42
C GLU A 198 2.54 9.20 -23.91
N VAL A 199 1.78 9.36 -22.83
CA VAL A 199 1.03 8.31 -22.13
C VAL A 199 -0.43 8.71 -21.97
N LYS A 200 -0.96 9.51 -22.90
CA LYS A 200 -2.33 10.02 -22.86
C LYS A 200 -3.35 8.87 -22.79
N PRO A 201 -4.48 9.06 -22.07
CA PRO A 201 -5.54 8.05 -22.01
C PRO A 201 -6.22 7.87 -23.36
N ASP A 202 -6.54 6.63 -23.69
CA ASP A 202 -7.50 6.31 -24.75
C ASP A 202 -8.94 6.50 -24.24
N PRO A 203 -9.95 6.68 -25.11
CA PRO A 203 -11.34 6.89 -24.68
C PRO A 203 -11.94 5.79 -23.79
N ALA A 204 -11.37 4.58 -23.83
CA ALA A 204 -11.77 3.44 -23.00
C ALA A 204 -11.11 3.41 -21.61
N ASP A 205 -10.06 4.21 -21.40
CA ASP A 205 -9.35 4.28 -20.13
C ASP A 205 -10.14 5.10 -19.11
N PHE A 206 -9.81 4.93 -17.83
CA PHE A 206 -10.48 5.63 -16.75
C PHE A 206 -9.54 6.60 -16.07
N VAL A 207 -10.07 7.79 -15.76
CA VAL A 207 -9.35 8.81 -14.99
C VAL A 207 -10.05 9.00 -13.65
N VAL A 208 -9.32 8.78 -12.58
CA VAL A 208 -9.72 9.01 -11.19
C VAL A 208 -8.89 10.17 -10.66
N TYR A 209 -9.54 11.14 -10.04
CA TYR A 209 -8.85 12.24 -9.40
C TYR A 209 -8.72 12.01 -7.90
N LYS A 210 -7.54 12.32 -7.36
CA LYS A 210 -7.23 12.37 -5.93
C LYS A 210 -6.73 13.76 -5.56
N ASN A 211 -6.73 14.08 -4.28
CA ASN A 211 -6.16 15.33 -3.74
C ASN A 211 -5.29 15.06 -2.50
N ARG A 212 -4.75 13.85 -2.44
CA ARG A 212 -3.85 13.29 -1.42
C ARG A 212 -2.93 12.30 -2.12
N PHE A 213 -1.93 11.80 -1.40
CA PHE A 213 -1.01 10.80 -1.96
C PHE A 213 -1.65 9.43 -2.24
N ASN A 214 -2.57 8.97 -1.39
CA ASN A 214 -3.19 7.64 -1.52
C ASN A 214 -4.34 7.66 -2.53
N GLY A 215 -4.24 6.82 -3.57
CA GLY A 215 -5.20 6.73 -4.66
C GLY A 215 -6.58 6.19 -4.31
N PHE A 216 -6.79 5.61 -3.12
CA PHE A 216 -8.08 5.11 -2.65
C PHE A 216 -8.83 6.09 -1.74
N VAL A 217 -8.12 6.97 -1.04
CA VAL A 217 -8.72 7.84 -0.03
C VAL A 217 -9.55 8.92 -0.70
N ASN A 218 -10.86 8.90 -0.45
CA ASN A 218 -11.84 9.84 -1.01
C ASN A 218 -11.87 9.84 -2.56
N THR A 219 -11.61 8.70 -3.20
CA THR A 219 -11.67 8.56 -4.65
C THR A 219 -12.67 7.49 -5.08
N THR A 220 -12.90 7.37 -6.38
CA THR A 220 -13.71 6.30 -6.97
C THR A 220 -12.90 5.08 -7.41
N LEU A 221 -11.61 5.00 -7.05
CA LEU A 221 -10.70 3.96 -7.54
C LEU A 221 -11.19 2.55 -7.19
N GLU A 222 -11.45 2.28 -5.90
CA GLU A 222 -11.91 0.95 -5.49
C GLU A 222 -13.23 0.57 -6.16
N LYS A 223 -14.20 1.49 -6.15
CA LYS A 223 -15.49 1.26 -6.81
C LYS A 223 -15.28 0.82 -8.26
N LYS A 224 -14.34 1.46 -8.97
CA LYS A 224 -14.05 1.16 -10.38
C LYS A 224 -13.39 -0.20 -10.56
N LEU A 225 -12.37 -0.51 -9.75
CA LEU A 225 -11.68 -1.80 -9.75
C LEU A 225 -12.66 -2.96 -9.46
N ARG A 226 -13.54 -2.81 -8.46
CA ARG A 226 -14.54 -3.82 -8.10
C ARG A 226 -15.61 -4.01 -9.18
N GLN A 227 -16.08 -2.92 -9.80
CA GLN A 227 -17.03 -3.00 -10.92
C GLN A 227 -16.46 -3.77 -12.12
N MET A 228 -15.15 -3.70 -12.32
CA MET A 228 -14.43 -4.46 -13.36
C MET A 228 -14.00 -5.85 -12.91
N GLN A 229 -14.33 -6.24 -11.67
CA GLN A 229 -13.93 -7.51 -11.06
C GLN A 229 -12.40 -7.71 -11.07
N ILE A 230 -11.64 -6.63 -10.89
CA ILE A 230 -10.18 -6.65 -10.77
C ILE A 230 -9.79 -7.25 -9.41
N ASN A 231 -8.85 -8.18 -9.42
CA ASN A 231 -8.23 -8.76 -8.22
C ASN A 231 -6.72 -8.46 -8.11
N THR A 232 -6.08 -8.03 -9.21
CA THR A 232 -4.64 -7.69 -9.25
C THR A 232 -4.44 -6.26 -9.75
N VAL A 233 -3.61 -5.46 -9.07
CA VAL A 233 -3.22 -4.12 -9.54
C VAL A 233 -1.75 -4.10 -9.93
N ILE A 234 -1.47 -3.54 -11.10
CA ILE A 234 -0.12 -3.28 -11.60
C ILE A 234 0.21 -1.82 -11.37
N MET A 235 1.11 -1.55 -10.43
CA MET A 235 1.48 -0.21 -10.01
C MET A 235 2.50 0.40 -10.97
N THR A 236 2.19 1.59 -11.48
CA THR A 236 3.02 2.37 -12.40
C THR A 236 3.00 3.86 -12.06
N GLY A 237 3.99 4.61 -12.55
CA GLY A 237 4.01 6.07 -12.48
C GLY A 237 4.91 6.65 -11.39
N TRP A 238 4.49 7.77 -10.82
CA TRP A 238 5.34 8.62 -9.98
C TRP A 238 4.57 9.06 -8.72
N ARG A 239 5.09 9.00 -7.50
CA ARG A 239 6.41 8.54 -7.03
C ARG A 239 6.38 7.18 -6.37
N SER A 240 7.38 6.35 -6.70
CA SER A 240 7.63 5.01 -6.12
C SER A 240 7.64 4.97 -4.59
N ASP A 241 8.13 5.99 -3.89
CA ASP A 241 8.21 6.06 -2.41
C ASP A 241 7.04 6.81 -1.74
N VAL A 242 6.19 7.47 -2.53
CA VAL A 242 5.06 8.27 -2.02
C VAL A 242 3.75 7.75 -2.58
N CYS A 243 3.20 8.36 -3.63
CA CYS A 243 1.86 8.06 -4.13
C CYS A 243 1.72 6.61 -4.60
N VAL A 244 2.73 6.08 -5.29
CA VAL A 244 2.76 4.67 -5.72
C VAL A 244 2.79 3.76 -4.50
N ALA A 245 3.72 3.98 -3.55
CA ALA A 245 3.83 3.13 -2.37
C ALA A 245 2.56 3.15 -1.50
N GLN A 246 2.00 4.33 -1.22
CA GLN A 246 0.80 4.44 -0.40
C GLN A 246 -0.40 3.77 -1.06
N THR A 247 -0.56 3.93 -2.39
CA THR A 247 -1.64 3.29 -3.12
C THR A 247 -1.45 1.78 -3.20
N ALA A 248 -0.23 1.29 -3.42
CA ALA A 248 0.10 -0.13 -3.45
C ALA A 248 -0.18 -0.81 -2.10
N ILE A 249 0.28 -0.21 -1.01
CA ILE A 249 0.06 -0.71 0.36
C ILE A 249 -1.44 -0.74 0.70
N GLU A 250 -2.17 0.30 0.30
CA GLU A 250 -3.62 0.34 0.52
C GLU A 250 -4.36 -0.70 -0.34
N ALA A 251 -3.93 -0.94 -1.58
CA ALA A 251 -4.48 -2.00 -2.41
C ALA A 251 -4.31 -3.37 -1.75
N PHE A 252 -3.13 -3.65 -1.19
CA PHE A 252 -2.87 -4.86 -0.41
C PHE A 252 -3.80 -4.99 0.80
N TYR A 253 -3.97 -3.93 1.60
CA TYR A 253 -4.92 -3.97 2.73
C TYR A 253 -6.39 -4.12 2.32
N ARG A 254 -6.73 -3.75 1.08
CA ARG A 254 -8.05 -3.97 0.48
C ARG A 254 -8.18 -5.33 -0.20
N GLY A 255 -7.18 -6.20 -0.10
CA GLY A 255 -7.22 -7.56 -0.62
C GLY A 255 -6.99 -7.68 -2.13
N PHE A 256 -6.35 -6.70 -2.76
CA PHE A 256 -5.83 -6.86 -4.12
C PHE A 256 -4.44 -7.52 -4.08
N ARG A 257 -4.16 -8.40 -5.05
CA ARG A 257 -2.78 -8.76 -5.39
C ARG A 257 -2.09 -7.52 -5.96
N VAL A 258 -0.82 -7.32 -5.64
CA VAL A 258 -0.07 -6.14 -6.06
C VAL A 258 1.20 -6.56 -6.78
N ALA A 259 1.32 -6.12 -8.02
CA ALA A 259 2.55 -6.18 -8.79
C ALA A 259 3.03 -4.75 -9.10
N VAL A 260 4.34 -4.58 -9.22
CA VAL A 260 4.97 -3.29 -9.54
C VAL A 260 5.76 -3.44 -10.83
N ALA A 261 5.52 -2.54 -11.79
CA ALA A 261 6.35 -2.48 -12.99
C ALA A 261 7.69 -1.81 -12.63
N ASP A 262 8.78 -2.59 -12.56
CA ASP A 262 10.04 -2.16 -11.95
C ASP A 262 10.68 -0.95 -12.67
N ASP A 263 10.66 -0.96 -14.00
CA ASP A 263 11.08 0.10 -14.91
C ASP A 263 9.92 1.04 -15.33
N GLY A 264 8.75 0.83 -14.72
CA GLY A 264 7.54 1.65 -14.90
C GLY A 264 7.26 2.59 -13.73
N VAL A 265 8.12 2.64 -12.71
CA VAL A 265 7.99 3.55 -11.57
C VAL A 265 9.29 4.29 -11.29
N ASN A 266 9.21 5.55 -10.84
CA ASN A 266 10.41 6.30 -10.42
C ASN A 266 10.10 7.27 -9.28
N SER A 267 11.09 8.03 -8.82
CA SER A 267 10.93 9.12 -7.87
C SER A 267 11.82 10.32 -8.23
N THR A 268 11.78 11.37 -7.41
CA THR A 268 12.55 12.61 -7.58
C THR A 268 14.05 12.36 -7.57
N THR A 269 14.51 11.41 -6.74
CA THR A 269 15.90 10.95 -6.70
C THR A 269 15.99 9.43 -6.77
N GLU A 270 17.17 8.93 -7.14
CA GLU A 270 17.49 7.50 -7.08
C GLU A 270 17.40 6.93 -5.67
N ALA A 271 17.78 7.71 -4.65
CA ALA A 271 17.75 7.28 -3.26
C ALA A 271 16.31 7.08 -2.76
N GLU A 272 15.42 8.04 -3.05
CA GLU A 272 13.98 7.93 -2.75
C GLU A 272 13.36 6.77 -3.49
N HIS A 273 13.64 6.63 -4.80
CA HIS A 273 13.15 5.50 -5.59
C HIS A 273 13.54 4.16 -4.97
N ARG A 274 14.83 3.97 -4.66
CA ARG A 274 15.32 2.76 -4.01
C ARG A 274 14.65 2.49 -2.67
N GLN A 275 14.41 3.51 -1.86
CA GLN A 275 13.71 3.38 -0.59
C GLN A 275 12.27 2.89 -0.79
N GLY A 276 11.54 3.45 -1.76
CA GLY A 276 10.19 3.03 -2.13
C GLY A 276 10.16 1.56 -2.58
N MET A 277 11.06 1.19 -3.50
CA MET A 277 11.15 -0.19 -4.00
C MET A 277 11.50 -1.19 -2.89
N GLN A 278 12.45 -0.86 -2.00
CA GLN A 278 12.80 -1.70 -0.85
C GLN A 278 11.64 -1.88 0.12
N LEU A 279 10.87 -0.82 0.39
CA LEU A 279 9.69 -0.90 1.24
C LEU A 279 8.68 -1.91 0.66
N LEU A 280 8.36 -1.77 -0.62
CA LEU A 280 7.37 -2.60 -1.30
C LEU A 280 7.82 -4.06 -1.43
N ALA A 281 9.10 -4.30 -1.71
CA ALA A 281 9.65 -5.65 -1.83
C ALA A 281 9.83 -6.34 -0.47
N ILE A 282 10.51 -5.71 0.48
CA ILE A 282 10.94 -6.39 1.72
C ILE A 282 9.80 -6.48 2.74
N ASN A 283 9.01 -5.42 2.88
CA ASN A 283 8.01 -5.36 3.95
C ASN A 283 6.65 -5.91 3.53
N TYR A 284 6.34 -5.85 2.22
CA TYR A 284 5.04 -6.26 1.69
C TYR A 284 5.13 -7.43 0.71
N ASN A 285 6.35 -7.84 0.32
CA ASN A 285 6.58 -8.99 -0.56
C ASN A 285 5.75 -8.92 -1.86
N PHE A 286 5.68 -7.72 -2.46
CA PHE A 286 5.03 -7.52 -3.74
C PHE A 286 5.88 -8.09 -4.88
N ASP A 287 5.22 -8.46 -5.98
CA ASP A 287 5.88 -8.95 -7.17
C ASP A 287 6.42 -7.78 -8.01
N PHE A 288 7.61 -7.96 -8.59
CA PHE A 288 8.26 -6.97 -9.45
C PHE A 288 8.61 -7.61 -10.77
N TYR A 289 8.20 -6.95 -11.85
CA TYR A 289 8.51 -7.39 -13.21
C TYR A 289 8.78 -6.18 -14.12
N PRO A 290 9.64 -6.33 -15.13
CA PRO A 290 9.74 -5.39 -16.23
C PRO A 290 8.40 -5.10 -16.90
N CYS A 291 8.19 -3.84 -17.31
CA CYS A 291 7.04 -3.43 -18.13
C CYS A 291 6.84 -4.35 -19.33
N GLU A 292 7.92 -4.85 -19.93
CA GLU A 292 7.88 -5.75 -21.07
C GLU A 292 7.22 -7.10 -20.75
N THR A 293 7.43 -7.64 -19.55
CA THR A 293 7.07 -9.03 -19.22
C THR A 293 6.00 -9.15 -18.13
N ILE A 294 5.63 -8.05 -17.45
CA ILE A 294 4.72 -8.08 -16.29
C ILE A 294 3.35 -8.69 -16.60
N LEU A 295 2.77 -8.39 -17.77
CA LEU A 295 1.47 -8.93 -18.16
C LEU A 295 1.55 -10.44 -18.40
N GLU A 296 2.62 -10.90 -19.03
CA GLU A 296 2.84 -12.33 -19.32
C GLU A 296 3.09 -13.11 -18.04
N ASN A 297 3.94 -12.61 -17.15
CA ASN A 297 4.21 -13.25 -15.86
C ASN A 297 2.96 -13.37 -14.99
N LEU A 298 2.08 -12.37 -15.00
CA LEU A 298 0.86 -12.39 -14.18
C LEU A 298 -0.24 -13.27 -14.77
N LEU A 299 -0.35 -13.36 -16.10
CA LEU A 299 -1.41 -14.10 -16.78
C LEU A 299 -1.04 -15.55 -17.09
N GLN A 300 0.25 -15.93 -17.01
CA GLN A 300 0.72 -17.31 -17.21
C GLN A 300 0.87 -18.12 -15.92
N GLN A 301 0.57 -17.54 -14.75
CA GLN A 301 0.61 -18.22 -13.44
C GLN A 301 -0.63 -19.10 -13.15
N GLU A 302 -1.43 -19.43 -14.17
CA GLU A 302 -2.66 -20.23 -14.08
C GLU A 302 -2.49 -21.66 -14.61
#